data_AF-A0A4U0YUS9-F1
#
_entry.id   AF-A0A4U0YUS9-F1
#
_cell.length_a   1.000
_cell.length_b   1.000
_cell.length_c   1.000
_cell.angle_alpha   90.00
_cell.angle_beta   90.00
_cell.angle_gamma   90.00
#
_symmetry.space_group_name_H-M   'P 1'
#
loop_
_entity.id
_entity.type
_entity.pdbx_description
1 polymer ?
#
loop_
_entity_poly.entity_id
_entity_poly.type
_entity_poly.pdbx_seq_one_letter_code
_entity_poly.pdbx_strand_id
1 'polypeptide(L)' 'MTFTSDNRSSAVMIASAVVLGAFGALAVRQLMRSSDRGGFREVRNAGALSMQTPPRDWDETDEELDESFPASDPPGNY' A
#
# COMPACT_ATOMS: atom_id res chain seq x y z
N MET A 1 10.05 -9.91 62.73
CA MET A 1 9.84 -8.95 61.62
C MET A 1 9.75 -9.74 60.34
N THR A 2 8.58 -9.74 59.71
CA THR A 2 8.22 -10.55 58.53
C THR A 2 8.39 -9.74 57.26
N PHE A 3 9.27 -10.16 56.34
CA PHE A 3 9.22 -9.73 54.93
C PHE A 3 9.65 -10.88 54.02
N THR A 4 8.73 -11.81 53.76
CA THR A 4 8.78 -12.71 52.60
C THR A 4 7.80 -12.14 51.58
N SER A 5 8.28 -11.27 50.68
CA SER A 5 7.45 -10.67 49.62
C SER A 5 8.21 -10.45 48.29
N ASP A 6 9.25 -11.24 47.99
CA ASP A 6 10.08 -11.00 46.79
C ASP A 6 9.62 -11.72 45.53
N ASN A 7 9.03 -12.92 45.62
CA ASN A 7 8.86 -13.75 44.41
C ASN A 7 7.57 -13.49 43.61
N ARG A 8 6.54 -12.91 44.24
CA ARG A 8 5.30 -12.54 43.54
C ARG A 8 5.43 -11.21 42.81
N SER A 9 6.19 -10.28 43.38
CA SER A 9 6.44 -8.96 42.81
C SER A 9 7.33 -9.05 41.57
N SER A 10 8.36 -9.90 41.59
CA SER A 10 9.22 -10.14 40.41
C SER A 10 8.48 -10.85 39.27
N ALA A 11 7.64 -11.84 39.57
CA ALA A 11 6.84 -12.54 38.56
C ALA A 11 5.81 -11.61 37.89
N VAL A 12 5.16 -10.74 38.66
CA VAL A 12 4.22 -9.74 38.13
C VAL A 12 4.94 -8.70 37.25
N MET A 13 6.17 -8.32 37.60
CA MET A 13 6.98 -7.39 36.81
C MET A 13 7.47 -8.02 35.49
N ILE A 14 7.89 -9.29 35.51
CA ILE A 14 8.32 -10.00 34.29
C ILE A 14 7.13 -10.27 33.37
N ALA A 15 6.00 -10.72 33.92
CA ALA A 15 4.79 -10.97 33.13
C ALA A 15 4.28 -9.68 32.47
N SER A 16 4.28 -8.55 33.19
CA SER A 16 3.85 -7.26 32.64
C SER A 16 4.81 -6.72 31.57
N ALA A 17 6.13 -6.89 31.73
CA ALA A 17 7.11 -6.53 30.71
C ALA A 17 6.94 -7.35 29.41
N VAL A 18 6.65 -8.66 29.51
CA VAL A 18 6.38 -9.51 28.34
C VAL A 18 5.08 -9.09 27.65
N VAL A 19 4.03 -8.79 28.40
CA VAL A 19 2.74 -8.34 27.84
C VAL A 19 2.89 -6.99 27.14
N LEU A 20 3.56 -6.01 27.75
CA LEU A 20 3.81 -4.70 27.15
C LEU A 20 4.73 -4.79 25.92
N GLY A 21 5.76 -5.64 25.98
CA GLY A 21 6.65 -5.89 24.85
C GLY A 21 5.93 -6.55 23.66
N ALA A 22 5.13 -7.58 23.92
CA ALA A 22 4.35 -8.25 22.89
C ALA A 22 3.26 -7.33 22.29
N PHE A 23 2.56 -6.56 23.13
CA PHE A 23 1.54 -5.62 22.67
C PHE A 23 2.16 -4.46 21.86
N GLY A 24 3.28 -3.92 22.31
CA GLY A 24 4.05 -2.91 21.57
C GLY A 24 4.52 -3.42 20.22
N ALA A 25 5.09 -4.63 20.16
CA ALA A 25 5.51 -5.24 18.90
C ALA A 25 4.33 -5.49 17.94
N LEU A 26 3.18 -5.92 18.48
CA LEU A 26 1.96 -6.13 17.68
C LEU A 26 1.40 -4.79 17.16
N ALA A 27 1.42 -3.74 17.98
CA ALA A 27 0.96 -2.41 17.59
C ALA A 27 1.84 -1.78 16.50
N VAL A 28 3.17 -1.88 16.62
CA VAL A 28 4.12 -1.43 15.58
C VAL A 28 3.90 -2.20 14.28
N ARG A 29 3.73 -3.53 14.35
CA ARG A 29 3.46 -4.37 13.18
C ARG A 29 2.13 -3.99 12.49
N GLN A 30 1.09 -3.68 13.26
CA GLN A 30 -0.21 -3.28 12.71
C GLN A 30 -0.14 -1.89 12.08
N LEU A 31 0.61 -0.97 12.68
CA LEU A 31 0.83 0.36 12.12
C LEU A 31 1.62 0.30 10.80
N MET A 32 2.67 -0.52 10.75
CA MET A 32 3.46 -0.75 9.52
C MET A 32 2.64 -1.42 8.41
N ARG A 33 1.67 -2.27 8.74
CA ARG A 33 0.75 -2.87 7.76
C ARG A 33 -0.21 -1.88 7.10
N SER A 34 -0.39 -0.69 7.67
CA SER A 34 -1.37 0.29 7.18
C SER A 34 -0.87 1.08 5.96
N SER A 35 0.39 0.89 5.55
CA SER A 35 1.00 1.62 4.44
C SER A 35 0.77 1.01 3.05
N ASP A 36 0.06 -0.13 2.95
CA ASP A 36 -0.13 -0.86 1.70
C ASP A 36 -1.51 -0.62 1.04
N ARG A 37 -2.10 0.56 1.27
CA ARG A 37 -3.32 1.00 0.56
C ARG A 37 -3.03 1.84 -0.69
N GLY A 38 -1.76 1.89 -1.10
CA GLY A 38 -1.29 2.61 -2.29
C GLY A 38 -0.73 1.69 -3.37
N GLY A 39 -1.12 0.41 -3.40
CA GLY A 39 -0.76 -0.48 -4.49
C GLY A 39 -1.16 0.15 -5.83
N PHE A 40 -0.24 0.18 -6.79
CA PHE A 40 -0.53 0.64 -8.14
C PHE A 40 -1.75 -0.10 -8.64
N ARG A 41 -2.84 0.64 -8.89
CA ARG A 41 -4.00 0.06 -9.55
C ARG A 41 -3.53 -0.44 -10.90
N GLU A 42 -3.83 -1.69 -11.20
CA GLU A 42 -3.57 -2.25 -12.52
C GLU A 42 -4.18 -1.33 -13.58
N VAL A 43 -3.32 -0.71 -14.39
CA VAL A 43 -3.73 0.15 -15.49
C VAL A 43 -4.03 -0.78 -16.66
N ARG A 44 -5.30 -0.85 -17.07
CA ARG A 44 -5.71 -1.62 -18.24
C ARG A 44 -5.21 -0.95 -19.51
N ASN A 45 -4.95 -1.77 -20.54
CA ASN A 45 -4.60 -1.27 -21.87
C ASN A 45 -5.75 -0.41 -22.43
N ALA A 46 -5.41 0.66 -23.15
CA ALA A 46 -6.36 1.64 -23.67
C ALA A 46 -6.78 1.38 -25.13
N GLY A 47 -6.12 0.45 -25.84
CA GLY A 47 -6.35 0.22 -27.27
C GLY A 47 -7.73 -0.35 -27.61
N ALA A 48 -8.07 -0.34 -28.90
CA ALA A 48 -9.38 -0.74 -29.41
C ALA A 48 -9.88 -2.09 -28.88
N LEU A 49 -9.01 -3.11 -28.78
CA LEU A 49 -9.36 -4.44 -28.25
C LEU A 49 -9.74 -4.45 -26.76
N SER A 50 -9.36 -3.42 -26.03
CA SER A 50 -9.65 -3.25 -24.60
C SER A 50 -10.85 -2.33 -24.33
N MET A 51 -11.52 -1.86 -25.40
CA MET A 51 -12.75 -1.07 -25.30
C MET A 51 -13.96 -1.97 -25.02
N GLN A 52 -14.91 -1.47 -24.22
CA GLN A 52 -16.16 -2.19 -23.92
C GLN A 52 -17.05 -2.35 -25.16
N THR A 53 -16.96 -1.43 -26.10
CA THR A 53 -17.69 -1.44 -27.37
C THR A 53 -16.73 -0.96 -28.44
N PRO A 54 -15.89 -1.87 -28.98
CA PRO A 54 -14.94 -1.51 -30.01
C PRO A 54 -15.68 -1.11 -31.29
N PRO A 55 -15.15 -0.15 -32.07
CA PRO A 55 -15.67 0.13 -33.40
C PRO A 55 -15.51 -1.09 -34.31
N ARG A 56 -16.36 -1.18 -35.34
CA ARG A 56 -16.35 -2.31 -36.28
C ARG A 56 -15.09 -2.32 -37.13
N ASP A 57 -14.68 -1.13 -37.55
CA ASP A 57 -13.49 -0.90 -38.33
C ASP A 57 -12.61 0.04 -37.49
N TRP A 58 -11.36 -0.37 -37.27
CA TRP A 58 -10.31 0.41 -36.63
C TRP A 58 -9.09 0.23 -37.52
N ASP A 59 -8.69 1.30 -38.20
CA ASP A 59 -7.60 1.25 -39.16
C ASP A 59 -6.33 1.92 -38.63
N GLU A 60 -5.28 1.86 -39.44
CA GLU A 60 -3.97 2.44 -39.10
C GLU A 60 -4.04 3.96 -38.94
N THR A 61 -4.94 4.63 -39.69
CA THR A 61 -5.15 6.07 -39.54
C THR A 61 -5.81 6.39 -38.20
N ASP A 62 -6.76 5.58 -37.74
CA ASP A 62 -7.39 5.73 -36.42
C ASP A 62 -6.34 5.59 -35.29
N GLU A 63 -5.45 4.60 -35.37
CA GLU A 63 -4.38 4.39 -34.38
C GLU A 63 -3.35 5.54 -34.39
N GLU A 64 -2.89 5.96 -35.57
CA GLU A 64 -1.95 7.09 -35.72
C GLU A 64 -2.54 8.39 -35.16
N LEU A 65 -3.84 8.63 -35.32
CA LEU A 65 -4.52 9.81 -34.79
C LEU A 65 -4.58 9.78 -33.25
N ASP A 66 -4.83 8.63 -32.64
CA ASP A 66 -4.83 8.47 -31.18
C ASP A 66 -3.41 8.66 -30.58
N GLU A 67 -2.36 8.25 -31.29
CA GLU A 67 -0.95 8.43 -30.89
C GLU A 67 -0.40 9.84 -31.17
N SER A 68 -1.06 10.61 -32.05
CA SER A 68 -0.55 11.90 -32.55
C SER A 68 -0.70 13.09 -31.60
N PHE A 69 -1.49 12.95 -30.53
CA PHE A 69 -1.58 14.00 -29.53
C PHE A 69 -0.38 13.92 -28.60
N PRO A 70 0.38 15.03 -28.39
CA PRO A 70 1.35 15.02 -27.33
C PRO A 70 0.60 14.71 -26.03
N ALA A 71 0.95 13.59 -25.40
CA ALA A 71 0.92 13.49 -23.95
C ALA A 71 1.49 14.83 -23.49
N SER A 72 0.69 15.60 -22.76
CA SER A 72 0.98 17.00 -22.43
C SER A 72 2.20 17.09 -21.52
N ASP A 73 3.39 16.75 -22.02
CA ASP A 73 4.66 17.14 -21.45
C ASP A 73 4.66 18.67 -21.59
N PRO A 74 4.43 19.41 -20.49
CA PRO A 74 4.56 20.85 -20.56
C PRO A 74 5.95 21.15 -21.10
N PRO A 75 6.13 22.21 -21.90
CA PRO A 75 7.45 22.61 -22.33
C PRO A 75 8.34 22.78 -21.09
N GLY A 76 9.28 21.85 -20.89
CA GLY A 76 10.24 21.89 -19.81
C GLY A 76 11.22 23.02 -20.05
N ASN A 77 10.86 24.23 -19.61
CA ASN A 77 11.76 25.35 -19.41
C ASN A 77 11.08 26.40 -18.51
N TYR A 78 11.29 26.28 -17.19
CA TYR A 78 11.50 27.36 -16.22
C TYR A 78 12.15 26.80 -14.95
#